data_AF-A0A1V3XJY3-F1
#
_entry.id   AF-A0A1V3XJY3-F1
#
_cell.length_a   1.000
_cell.length_b   1.000
_cell.length_c   1.000
_cell.angle_alpha   90.00
_cell.angle_beta   90.00
_cell.angle_gamma   90.00
#
_symmetry.space_group_name_H-M   'P 1'
#
loop_
_entity.id
_entity.type
_entity.pdbx_description
1 polymer ?
#
loop_
_entity_poly.entity_id
_entity_poly.type
_entity_poly.pdbx_seq_one_letter_code
_entity_poly.pdbx_strand_id
1 'polypeptide(L)'
;MTWHLRKAWAPLTYTDEHPPTRDNPVAPAQRSPHAHTKASRHQTTDATPLRSFRALLDHLATLTRNRIRYQDTNIEIETLTEPTHDQRRAFDLIKATIPLTIAA
;
A
#
# COMPACT_ATOMS: atom_id res chain seq x y z
N MET A 1 6.65 -14.50 0.59
CA MET A 1 5.48 -13.79 1.16
C MET A 1 5.02 -12.57 0.35
N THR A 2 5.55 -12.32 -0.85
CA THR A 2 5.25 -11.12 -1.65
C THR A 2 3.92 -11.21 -2.42
N TRP A 3 3.48 -12.41 -2.75
CA TRP A 3 2.26 -12.63 -3.54
C TRP A 3 1.00 -12.13 -2.81
N HIS A 4 0.86 -12.44 -1.52
CA HIS A 4 -0.30 -12.02 -0.73
C HIS A 4 -0.42 -10.51 -0.63
N LEU A 5 0.70 -9.79 -0.38
CA LEU A 5 0.70 -8.33 -0.34
C LEU A 5 0.38 -7.71 -1.70
N ARG A 6 0.94 -8.26 -2.79
CA ARG A 6 0.64 -7.79 -4.15
C ARG A 6 -0.84 -7.96 -4.49
N LYS A 7 -1.44 -9.07 -4.08
CA LYS A 7 -2.88 -9.31 -4.25
C LYS A 7 -3.72 -8.35 -3.43
N ALA A 8 -3.42 -8.20 -2.14
CA ALA A 8 -4.18 -7.32 -1.25
C ALA A 8 -4.09 -5.84 -1.65
N TRP A 9 -2.91 -5.38 -2.05
CA TRP A 9 -2.69 -3.99 -2.49
C TRP A 9 -2.91 -3.77 -3.98
N ALA A 10 -3.54 -4.71 -4.69
CA ALA A 10 -3.88 -4.52 -6.09
C ALA A 10 -4.67 -3.23 -6.35
N PRO A 11 -5.65 -2.83 -5.50
CA PRO A 11 -6.35 -1.56 -5.66
C PRO A 11 -5.45 -0.32 -5.66
N LEU A 12 -4.32 -0.35 -4.93
CA LEU A 12 -3.38 0.78 -4.77
C LEU A 12 -2.21 0.75 -5.77
N THR A 13 -2.12 -0.29 -6.61
CA THR A 13 -0.99 -0.51 -7.50
C THR A 13 -1.42 -0.82 -8.93
N TYR A 14 -0.45 -0.95 -9.84
CA TYR A 14 -0.70 -1.41 -11.22
C TYR A 14 -0.99 -2.93 -11.33
N THR A 15 -1.14 -3.64 -10.21
CA THR A 15 -1.48 -5.07 -10.23
C THR A 15 -2.90 -5.25 -10.77
N ASP A 16 -3.06 -6.19 -11.69
CA ASP A 16 -4.34 -6.54 -12.28
C ASP A 16 -5.23 -7.24 -11.23
N GLU A 17 -6.44 -6.71 -11.04
CA GLU A 17 -7.44 -7.21 -10.09
C GLU A 17 -8.37 -8.26 -10.72
N HIS A 18 -8.46 -8.26 -12.05
CA HIS A 18 -9.38 -9.12 -12.80
C HIS A 18 -8.66 -9.86 -13.94
N PRO A 19 -7.54 -10.55 -13.68
CA PRO A 19 -6.84 -11.26 -14.73
C PRO A 19 -7.76 -12.31 -15.36
N PRO A 20 -7.80 -12.42 -16.70
CA PRO A 20 -8.64 -13.39 -17.38
C PRO A 20 -8.24 -14.83 -17.02
N THR A 21 -9.23 -15.73 -17.02
CA THR A 21 -9.00 -17.17 -16.86
C THR A 21 -8.08 -17.67 -17.98
N ARG A 22 -7.11 -18.52 -17.62
CA ARG A 22 -6.17 -19.12 -18.58
C ARG A 22 -6.65 -20.51 -18.95
N ASP A 23 -6.96 -20.72 -20.23
CA ASP A 23 -7.28 -22.05 -20.77
C ASP A 23 -6.04 -22.95 -20.83
N ASN A 24 -4.86 -22.35 -20.97
CA ASN A 24 -3.57 -23.03 -20.99
C ASN A 24 -2.67 -22.51 -19.85
N PRO A 25 -2.25 -23.39 -18.90
CA PRO A 25 -1.47 -22.99 -17.74
C PRO A 25 -0.06 -22.49 -18.08
N VAL A 26 0.48 -22.80 -19.27
CA VAL A 26 1.81 -22.37 -19.72
C VAL A 26 1.78 -21.25 -20.76
N ALA A 27 0.62 -20.91 -21.34
CA ALA A 27 0.50 -19.79 -22.28
C ALA A 27 0.73 -18.44 -21.57
N PRO A 28 1.31 -17.41 -22.22
CA PRO A 28 1.60 -16.12 -21.57
C PRO A 28 0.38 -15.49 -20.86
N ALA A 29 0.61 -14.85 -19.72
CA ALA A 29 -0.44 -14.16 -18.99
C ALA A 29 -0.95 -12.94 -19.77
N GLN A 30 -2.27 -12.80 -19.87
CA GLN A 30 -2.93 -11.66 -20.52
C GLN A 30 -3.41 -10.66 -19.46
N ARG A 31 -3.36 -9.37 -19.80
CA ARG A 31 -3.90 -8.30 -18.94
C ARG A 31 -5.39 -8.13 -19.21
N SER A 32 -6.13 -7.76 -18.17
CA SER A 32 -7.54 -7.41 -18.30
C SER A 32 -7.73 -6.03 -18.95
N PRO A 33 -8.90 -5.76 -19.57
CA PRO A 33 -9.25 -4.41 -20.02
C PRO A 33 -9.16 -3.38 -18.89
N HIS A 34 -9.58 -3.75 -17.68
CA HIS A 34 -9.47 -2.89 -16.50
C HIS A 34 -8.00 -2.52 -16.19
N ALA A 35 -7.08 -3.48 -16.25
CA ALA A 35 -5.66 -3.21 -16.06
C ALA A 35 -5.07 -2.30 -17.15
N HIS A 36 -5.54 -2.41 -18.40
CA HIS A 36 -5.16 -1.49 -19.47
C HIS A 36 -5.62 -0.06 -19.18
N THR A 37 -6.89 0.14 -18.82
CA THR A 37 -7.44 1.46 -18.45
C THR A 37 -6.73 2.05 -17.22
N LYS A 38 -6.47 1.21 -16.22
CA LYS A 38 -5.77 1.58 -14.99
C LYS A 38 -4.35 2.05 -15.29
N ALA A 39 -3.63 1.33 -16.16
CA ALA A 39 -2.29 1.69 -16.59
C ALA A 39 -2.28 2.98 -17.42
N SER A 40 -3.25 3.19 -18.32
CA SER A 40 -3.31 4.41 -19.15
C SER A 40 -3.66 5.66 -18.35
N ARG A 41 -4.51 5.54 -17.33
CA ARG A 41 -4.93 6.67 -16.49
C ARG A 41 -3.90 7.03 -15.41
N HIS A 42 -3.05 6.09 -15.00
CA HIS A 42 -2.12 6.23 -13.86
C HIS A 42 -2.80 6.60 -12.53
N GLN A 43 -4.12 6.46 -12.44
CA GLN A 43 -4.93 6.77 -11.26
C GLN A 43 -6.05 5.75 -11.11
N THR A 44 -6.55 5.57 -9.89
CA THR A 44 -7.76 4.82 -9.58
C THR A 44 -9.00 5.54 -10.15
N THR A 45 -10.15 4.85 -10.12
CA THR A 45 -11.46 5.44 -10.45
C THR A 45 -11.75 6.68 -9.59
N ASP A 46 -11.28 6.69 -8.34
CA ASP A 46 -11.43 7.79 -7.37
C ASP A 46 -10.37 8.90 -7.56
N ALA A 47 -9.69 8.95 -8.72
CA ALA A 47 -8.62 9.89 -9.06
C ALA A 47 -7.38 9.84 -8.13
N THR A 48 -7.19 8.74 -7.39
CA THR A 48 -6.00 8.54 -6.56
C THR A 48 -4.82 8.05 -7.41
N PRO A 49 -3.62 8.67 -7.34
CA PRO A 49 -2.45 8.21 -8.09
C PRO A 49 -2.05 6.77 -7.77
N LEU A 50 -1.78 5.98 -8.81
CA LEU A 50 -1.31 4.61 -8.67
C LEU A 50 0.22 4.56 -8.52
N ARG A 51 0.68 3.63 -7.68
CA ARG A 51 2.11 3.39 -7.43
C ARG A 51 2.54 2.02 -7.93
N SER A 52 3.82 1.88 -8.26
CA SER A 52 4.42 0.55 -8.33
C SER A 52 4.43 -0.08 -6.94
N PHE A 53 4.55 -1.40 -6.84
CA PHE A 53 4.65 -2.07 -5.54
C PHE A 53 5.80 -1.53 -4.69
N ARG A 54 6.96 -1.24 -5.32
CA ARG A 54 8.11 -0.66 -4.62
C ARG A 54 7.84 0.77 -4.17
N ALA A 55 7.27 1.60 -5.04
CA ALA A 55 6.90 2.97 -4.68
C ALA A 55 5.83 3.02 -3.58
N LEU A 56 4.94 2.02 -3.50
CA LEU A 56 4.02 1.91 -2.37
C LEU A 56 4.78 1.60 -1.07
N LEU A 57 5.73 0.68 -1.07
CA LEU A 57 6.58 0.42 0.10
C LEU A 57 7.38 1.65 0.51
N ASP A 58 7.97 2.36 -0.45
CA ASP A 58 8.70 3.60 -0.19
C ASP A 58 7.77 4.67 0.41
N HIS A 59 6.53 4.78 -0.07
CA HIS A 59 5.51 5.67 0.50
C HIS A 59 5.11 5.24 1.92
N LEU A 60 4.92 3.95 2.17
CA LEU A 60 4.63 3.45 3.53
C LEU A 60 5.79 3.69 4.49
N ALA A 61 7.04 3.62 4.01
CA ALA A 61 8.23 3.90 4.81
C ALA A 61 8.35 5.36 5.27
N THR A 62 7.54 6.27 4.70
CA THR A 62 7.45 7.67 5.18
C THR A 62 6.60 7.84 6.43
N LEU A 63 5.90 6.80 6.90
CA LEU A 63 5.27 6.83 8.22
C LEU A 63 6.38 6.88 9.29
N THR A 64 6.49 8.01 9.98
CA THR A 64 7.52 8.18 11.01
C THR A 64 6.92 8.09 12.41
N ARG A 65 7.62 7.36 13.27
CA ARG A 65 7.41 7.38 14.71
C ARG A 65 8.28 8.48 15.29
N ASN A 66 7.65 9.45 15.91
CA ASN A 66 8.31 10.57 16.55
C ASN A 66 8.32 10.37 18.07
N ARG A 67 9.42 10.77 18.69
CA ARG A 67 9.62 10.71 20.14
C ARG A 67 9.87 12.14 20.62
N ILE A 68 8.88 12.72 21.27
CA ILE A 68 8.87 14.12 21.69
C ILE A 68 9.27 14.16 23.16
N ARG A 69 10.38 14.83 23.47
CA ARG A 69 10.85 15.05 24.84
C ARG A 69 10.71 16.53 25.19
N TYR A 70 10.00 16.82 26.28
CA TYR A 70 9.89 18.18 26.79
C TYR A 70 11.16 18.54 27.57
N GLN A 71 11.72 19.72 27.29
CA GLN A 71 12.88 20.22 28.02
C GLN A 71 12.54 20.41 29.50
N ASP A 72 13.53 20.19 30.36
CA ASP A 72 13.44 20.35 31.82
C ASP A 72 12.35 19.51 32.51
N THR A 73 11.88 18.45 31.85
CA THR A 73 10.98 17.44 32.43
C THR A 73 11.47 16.03 32.10
N ASN A 74 10.94 15.03 32.80
CA ASN A 74 11.10 13.63 32.44
C ASN A 74 9.94 13.09 31.58
N ILE A 75 9.20 13.99 30.90
CA ILE A 75 8.04 13.63 30.09
C ILE A 75 8.49 13.34 28.66
N GLU A 76 8.12 12.16 28.18
CA GLU A 76 8.34 11.71 26.82
C GLU A 76 7.04 11.20 26.23
N ILE A 77 6.71 11.65 25.01
CA ILE A 77 5.52 11.25 24.28
C ILE A 77 5.92 10.60 22.97
N GLU A 78 5.45 9.39 22.76
CA GLU A 78 5.52 8.73 21.46
C GLU A 78 4.31 9.14 20.63
N THR A 79 4.55 9.57 19.39
CA THR A 79 3.49 9.89 18.44
C THR A 79 3.83 9.36 17.07
N LEU A 80 2.82 9.05 16.27
CA LEU A 80 2.98 8.75 14.86
C LEU A 80 2.59 9.98 14.04
N THR A 81 3.27 10.18 12.92
CA THR A 81 2.75 11.08 11.88
C THR A 81 1.35 10.67 11.48
N GLU A 82 0.47 11.64 11.26
CA GLU A 82 -0.87 11.37 10.74
C GLU A 82 -0.75 10.63 9.39
N PRO A 83 -1.25 9.39 9.28
CA PRO A 83 -1.13 8.63 8.05
C PRO A 83 -1.95 9.29 6.94
N THR A 84 -1.40 9.36 5.73
CA THR A 84 -2.15 9.71 4.52
C THR A 84 -3.28 8.72 4.26
N HIS A 85 -4.30 9.12 3.49
CA HIS A 85 -5.41 8.23 3.11
C HIS A 85 -4.91 6.89 2.53
N ASP A 86 -3.90 6.93 1.66
CA ASP A 86 -3.39 5.72 1.01
C ASP A 86 -2.56 4.84 1.94
N GLN A 87 -1.87 5.43 2.92
CA GLN A 87 -1.21 4.67 3.99
C GLN A 87 -2.25 3.91 4.83
N ARG A 88 -3.33 4.58 5.27
CA ARG A 88 -4.42 3.90 6.01
C ARG A 88 -5.02 2.76 5.18
N ARG A 89 -5.40 3.06 3.94
CA ARG A 89 -6.00 2.09 3.03
C ARG A 89 -5.12 0.86 2.78
N ALA A 90 -3.80 1.02 2.75
CA ALA A 90 -2.88 -0.12 2.60
C ALA A 90 -2.98 -1.10 3.78
N PHE A 91 -3.05 -0.59 5.02
CA PHE A 91 -3.19 -1.42 6.22
C PHE A 91 -4.60 -2.03 6.33
N ASP A 92 -5.64 -1.29 5.96
CA ASP A 92 -7.02 -1.79 5.90
C ASP A 92 -7.15 -2.99 4.95
N LEU A 93 -6.55 -2.90 3.76
CA LEU A 93 -6.58 -3.96 2.74
C LEU A 93 -5.93 -5.27 3.20
N ILE A 94 -4.94 -5.20 4.10
CA ILE A 94 -4.29 -6.39 4.68
C ILE A 94 -4.87 -6.76 6.06
N LYS A 95 -5.91 -6.05 6.52
CA LYS A 95 -6.56 -6.25 7.82
C LYS A 95 -5.57 -6.18 8.99
N ALA A 96 -4.63 -5.24 8.91
CA ALA A 96 -3.66 -4.98 9.97
C ALA A 96 -3.84 -3.56 10.50
N THR A 97 -3.51 -3.34 11.76
CA THR A 97 -3.40 -1.99 12.32
C THR A 97 -2.09 -1.35 11.88
N ILE A 98 -2.06 -0.02 11.78
CA ILE A 98 -0.81 0.70 11.62
C ILE A 98 -0.02 0.53 12.94
N PRO A 99 1.19 -0.04 12.91
CA PRO A 99 1.91 -0.36 14.12
C PRO A 99 2.33 0.92 14.84
N LEU A 100 1.87 1.08 16.08
CA LEU A 100 2.27 2.17 16.98
C LEU A 100 3.64 1.90 17.62
N THR A 101 3.99 0.62 17.75
CA THR A 101 5.20 0.12 18.40
C THR A 101 5.78 -1.04 17.58
N ILE A 102 7.10 -1.19 17.56
CA ILE A 102 7.76 -2.39 17.03
C ILE A 102 7.83 -3.41 18.17
N ALA A 103 7.42 -4.65 17.93
CA ALA A 103 7.62 -5.73 18.89
C ALA A 103 9.13 -5.97 19.05
N ALA A 104 9.60 -5.98 20.30
CA ALA A 104 11.00 -6.22 20.65
C ALA A 104 11.45 -7.64 20.27
#